data_AF-A0A939YWD9-F1
#
_entry.id   AF-A0A939YWD9-F1
#
_cell.length_a   1.000
_cell.length_b   1.000
_cell.length_c   1.000
_cell.angle_alpha   90.00
_cell.angle_beta   90.00
_cell.angle_gamma   90.00
#
_symmetry.space_group_name_H-M   'P 1'
#
loop_
_entity.id
_entity.type
_entity.pdbx_description
1 polymer ?
#
loop_
_entity_poly.entity_id
_entity_poly.type
_entity_poly.pdbx_seq_one_letter_code
_entity_poly.pdbx_strand_id
1 'polypeptide(L)'
;AHDLSVMRFITDRIAVIHKGVIVELAETEKLYAHPLHPYTQALLSAIPMPDPDNEKKKVVKVYDPSVHHYENDPPRWIEIEEGHFIMANHEEEAKYREILAE
;
A
#
# COMPACT_ATOMS: atom_id res chain seq x y z
N ALA A 1 -6.75 -12.11 -5.99
CA ALA A 1 -8.01 -11.58 -6.53
C ALA A 1 -7.81 -10.10 -6.87
N HIS A 2 -8.65 -9.52 -7.73
CA HIS A 2 -8.54 -8.10 -8.10
C HIS A 2 -9.39 -7.17 -7.22
N ASP A 3 -10.39 -7.73 -6.52
CA ASP A 3 -11.29 -6.95 -5.67
C ASP A 3 -10.81 -6.98 -4.22
N LEU A 4 -10.17 -5.89 -3.81
CA LEU A 4 -9.71 -5.69 -2.44
C LEU A 4 -10.90 -5.65 -1.45
N SER A 5 -12.05 -5.08 -1.82
CA SER A 5 -13.20 -4.97 -0.88
C SER A 5 -13.67 -6.31 -0.34
N VAL A 6 -13.61 -7.36 -1.18
CA VAL A 6 -13.96 -8.73 -0.81
C VAL A 6 -12.84 -9.40 -0.04
N MET A 7 -11.58 -9.19 -0.44
CA MET A 7 -10.42 -9.83 0.21
C MET A 7 -10.32 -9.47 1.68
N ARG A 8 -10.74 -8.26 2.07
CA ARG A 8 -10.77 -7.83 3.48
C ARG A 8 -11.46 -8.83 4.42
N PHE A 9 -12.52 -9.50 3.95
CA PHE A 9 -13.31 -10.40 4.78
C PHE A 9 -12.91 -11.88 4.69
N ILE A 10 -12.03 -12.23 3.75
CA ILE A 10 -11.71 -13.62 3.42
C ILE A 10 -10.27 -13.98 3.80
N THR A 11 -9.38 -13.00 3.89
CA THR A 11 -7.94 -13.25 4.11
C THR A 11 -7.42 -12.59 5.38
N ASP A 12 -6.51 -13.26 6.07
CA ASP A 12 -5.80 -12.72 7.23
C ASP A 12 -4.65 -11.77 6.81
N ARG A 13 -4.03 -12.04 5.65
CA ARG A 13 -2.92 -11.27 5.10
C ARG A 13 -3.07 -11.05 3.61
N ILE A 14 -2.61 -9.89 3.13
CA ILE A 14 -2.71 -9.49 1.73
C ILE A 14 -1.32 -9.10 1.21
N ALA A 15 -0.92 -9.73 0.11
CA ALA A 15 0.24 -9.35 -0.69
C ALA A 15 -0.22 -8.55 -1.91
N VAL A 16 0.32 -7.35 -2.09
CA VAL A 16 0.09 -6.49 -3.25
C VAL A 16 1.23 -6.67 -4.24
N ILE A 17 0.88 -6.92 -5.50
CA ILE A 17 1.83 -7.14 -6.59
C ILE A 17 1.70 -6.03 -7.62
N HIS A 18 2.83 -5.47 -8.04
CA HIS A 18 2.93 -4.56 -9.18
C HIS A 18 3.95 -5.08 -10.18
N LYS A 19 3.56 -5.23 -11.45
CA LYS A 19 4.44 -5.68 -12.55
C LYS A 19 5.27 -6.95 -12.22
N GLY A 20 4.66 -7.90 -11.51
CA GLY A 20 5.30 -9.17 -11.14
C GLY A 20 6.18 -9.13 -9.89
N VAL A 21 6.25 -8.00 -9.19
CA VAL A 21 7.00 -7.82 -7.94
C VAL A 21 6.03 -7.59 -6.79
N ILE A 22 6.22 -8.27 -5.66
CA ILE A 22 5.48 -7.97 -4.43
C ILE A 22 5.99 -6.63 -3.90
N VAL A 23 5.09 -5.65 -3.79
CA VAL A 23 5.44 -4.30 -3.33
C VAL A 23 5.08 -4.07 -1.87
N GLU A 24 4.09 -4.79 -1.34
CA GLU A 24 3.66 -4.68 0.06
C GLU A 24 2.96 -5.97 0.50
N LEU A 25 3.19 -6.39 1.74
CA LEU A 25 2.56 -7.54 2.36
C LEU A 25 2.28 -7.21 3.82
N ALA A 26 1.03 -7.24 4.24
CA ALA A 26 0.68 -7.00 5.64
C ALA A 26 -0.52 -7.84 6.06
N GLU A 27 -0.84 -7.80 7.35
CA GLU A 27 -2.17 -8.20 7.81
C GLU A 27 -3.23 -7.33 7.15
N THR A 28 -4.38 -7.93 6.87
CA THR A 28 -5.48 -7.27 6.16
C THR A 28 -5.88 -5.96 6.84
N GLU A 29 -6.14 -5.96 8.15
CA GLU A 29 -6.57 -4.74 8.83
C GLU A 29 -5.49 -3.65 8.84
N LYS A 30 -4.21 -4.04 8.97
CA LYS A 30 -3.07 -3.12 8.92
C LYS A 30 -2.91 -2.47 7.54
N LEU A 31 -3.01 -3.27 6.47
CA LEU A 31 -2.91 -2.77 5.09
C LEU A 31 -3.98 -1.73 4.78
N TYR A 32 -5.20 -1.91 5.31
CA TYR A 32 -6.32 -0.97 5.10
C TYR A 32 -6.24 0.26 5.98
N ALA A 33 -5.72 0.13 7.20
CA ALA A 33 -5.53 1.23 8.12
C ALA A 33 -4.38 2.15 7.66
N HIS A 34 -3.23 1.56 7.35
CA HIS A 34 -2.00 2.28 6.99
C HIS A 34 -1.35 1.66 5.75
N PRO A 35 -1.91 1.89 4.54
CA PRO A 35 -1.24 1.53 3.31
C PRO A 35 0.01 2.39 3.09
N LEU A 36 1.18 1.77 3.07
CA LEU A 36 2.45 2.51 3.01
C LEU A 36 2.91 2.74 1.57
N HIS A 37 2.87 1.70 0.73
CA HIS A 37 3.37 1.81 -0.63
C HIS A 37 2.44 2.69 -1.49
N PRO A 38 2.94 3.68 -2.25
CA PRO A 38 2.13 4.58 -3.07
C PRO A 38 1.17 3.85 -4.02
N TYR A 39 1.62 2.71 -4.57
CA TYR A 39 0.77 1.84 -5.37
C TYR A 39 -0.41 1.23 -4.58
N THR A 40 -0.17 0.72 -3.38
CA THR A 40 -1.23 0.20 -2.50
C THR A 40 -2.22 1.30 -2.12
N GLN A 41 -1.71 2.51 -1.82
CA GLN A 41 -2.57 3.67 -1.56
C GLN A 41 -3.47 4.01 -2.75
N ALA A 42 -2.92 3.98 -3.97
CA ALA A 42 -3.70 4.20 -5.18
C ALA A 42 -4.79 3.13 -5.35
N LEU A 43 -4.47 1.85 -5.15
CA LEU A 43 -5.43 0.75 -5.23
C LEU A 43 -6.56 0.87 -4.20
N LEU A 44 -6.23 1.12 -2.92
CA LEU A 44 -7.24 1.28 -1.87
C LEU A 44 -8.09 2.52 -2.11
N SER A 45 -7.50 3.61 -2.60
CA SER A 45 -8.24 4.81 -2.99
C SER A 45 -9.18 4.58 -4.17
N ALA A 46 -9.06 3.49 -4.92
CA ALA A 46 -10.00 3.15 -5.99
C ALA A 46 -11.21 2.35 -5.50
N ILE A 47 -11.21 1.83 -4.26
CA ILE A 47 -12.31 1.00 -3.72
C ILE A 47 -13.57 1.86 -3.53
N PRO A 48 -14.70 1.51 -4.16
CA PRO A 48 -15.94 2.30 -4.06
C PRO A 48 -16.45 2.35 -2.61
N MET A 49 -16.85 3.54 -2.17
CA MET A 49 -17.46 3.73 -0.86
C MET A 49 -18.97 3.44 -0.92
N PRO A 50 -19.55 2.87 0.16
CA PRO A 50 -20.98 2.58 0.19
C PRO A 50 -21.87 3.82 0.12
N ASP A 51 -21.37 4.95 0.65
CA ASP A 51 -22.11 6.21 0.70
C ASP A 51 -21.88 7.01 -0.60
N PRO A 52 -22.93 7.29 -1.39
CA PRO A 52 -22.82 7.97 -2.67
C PRO A 52 -22.40 9.45 -2.55
N ASP A 53 -22.65 10.11 -1.42
CA ASP A 53 -22.22 11.49 -1.21
C ASP A 53 -20.72 11.56 -0.87
N ASN A 54 -20.21 10.54 -0.16
CA ASN A 54 -18.77 10.40 0.07
C ASN A 54 -18.04 9.96 -1.20
N GLU A 55 -18.62 9.06 -2.00
CA GLU A 55 -18.02 8.60 -3.25
C GLU A 55 -17.82 9.76 -4.25
N LYS A 56 -18.76 10.71 -4.35
CA LYS A 56 -18.61 11.89 -5.21
C LYS A 56 -17.48 12.82 -4.79
N LYS A 57 -17.15 12.87 -3.50
CA LYS A 57 -16.10 13.74 -2.94
C LYS A 57 -14.74 13.05 -2.90
N LYS A 58 -14.71 11.75 -3.18
CA LYS A 58 -13.52 10.93 -3.07
C LYS A 58 -12.50 11.30 -4.15
N VAL A 59 -11.26 11.48 -3.73
CA VAL A 59 -10.13 11.71 -4.63
C VAL A 59 -9.40 10.39 -4.82
N VAL A 60 -9.47 9.85 -6.04
CA VAL A 60 -8.70 8.66 -6.41
C VAL A 60 -7.25 9.08 -6.61
N LYS A 61 -6.34 8.47 -5.84
CA LYS A 61 -4.91 8.69 -5.98
C LYS A 61 -4.42 7.97 -7.25
N VAL A 62 -3.72 8.69 -8.11
CA VAL A 62 -3.05 8.10 -9.27
C VAL A 62 -1.64 7.74 -8.86
N TYR A 63 -1.26 6.48 -9.07
CA TYR A 63 0.11 6.03 -8.81
C TYR A 63 1.05 6.54 -9.91
N ASP A 64 2.06 7.30 -9.50
CA ASP A 64 3.16 7.74 -10.35
C ASP A 64 4.43 6.94 -9.99
N PRO A 65 4.94 6.07 -10.87
CA PRO A 65 6.15 5.30 -10.60
C PRO A 65 7.42 6.15 -10.43
N SER A 66 7.43 7.41 -10.88
CA SER A 66 8.59 8.30 -10.78
C SER A 66 8.88 8.80 -9.36
N VAL A 67 7.94 8.60 -8.42
CA VAL A 67 8.15 8.91 -7.00
C VAL A 67 9.24 8.05 -6.36
N HIS A 68 9.56 6.92 -6.99
CA HIS A 68 10.57 5.98 -6.53
C HIS A 68 11.94 6.29 -7.13
N HIS A 69 12.91 6.68 -6.29
CA HIS A 69 14.27 7.00 -6.71
C HIS A 69 15.20 5.76 -6.74
N TYR A 70 14.76 4.70 -7.41
CA TYR A 70 15.46 3.40 -7.42
C TYR A 70 16.73 3.35 -8.28
N GLU A 71 17.04 4.40 -9.03
CA GLU A 71 18.22 4.46 -9.91
C GLU A 71 19.54 4.39 -9.13
N ASN A 72 19.59 5.05 -7.97
CA ASN A 72 20.80 5.15 -7.14
C ASN A 72 20.71 4.32 -5.86
N ASP A 73 19.51 3.98 -5.41
CA ASP A 73 19.27 3.16 -4.23
C ASP A 73 18.21 2.09 -4.53
N PRO A 74 18.63 0.87 -4.91
CA PRO A 74 17.71 -0.18 -5.30
C PRO A 74 16.85 -0.61 -4.10
N PRO A 75 15.55 -0.88 -4.32
CA PRO A 75 14.66 -1.24 -3.25
C PRO A 75 14.99 -2.61 -2.69
N ARG A 76 14.64 -2.81 -1.42
CA ARG A 76 14.80 -4.09 -0.72
C ARG A 76 13.48 -4.49 -0.11
N TRP A 77 13.33 -5.80 0.04
CA TRP A 77 12.22 -6.36 0.79
C TRP A 77 12.51 -6.21 2.29
N ILE A 78 11.88 -5.23 2.92
CA ILE A 78 12.12 -4.87 4.32
C ILE A 78 10.89 -5.17 5.16
N GLU A 79 11.12 -5.61 6.40
CA GLU A 79 10.08 -5.68 7.42
C GLU A 79 10.07 -4.36 8.18
N ILE A 80 8.96 -3.63 8.08
CA ILE A 80 8.83 -2.30 8.66
C ILE A 80 8.21 -2.32 10.05
N GLU A 81 7.24 -3.20 10.25
CA GLU A 81 6.71 -3.60 11.54
C GLU A 81 6.43 -5.10 11.52
N GLU A 82 6.10 -5.69 12.67
CA GLU A 82 5.85 -7.12 12.79
C GLU A 82 4.80 -7.60 11.78
N GLY A 83 5.23 -8.44 10.83
CA GLY A 83 4.38 -9.05 9.81
C GLY A 83 4.02 -8.14 8.62
N HIS A 84 4.50 -6.88 8.59
CA HIS A 84 4.32 -5.93 7.50
C HIS A 84 5.64 -5.72 6.76
N PHE A 85 5.65 -6.15 5.51
CA PHE A 85 6.77 -6.05 4.60
C PHE A 85 6.45 -5.09 3.46
N ILE A 86 7.45 -4.33 3.03
CA ILE A 86 7.34 -3.39 1.93
C ILE A 86 8.60 -3.43 1.07
N MET A 87 8.41 -3.25 -0.23
CA MET A 87 9.49 -3.03 -1.17
C MET A 87 9.83 -1.54 -1.15
N ALA A 88 10.96 -1.18 -0.53
CA ALA A 88 11.33 0.21 -0.31
C ALA A 88 12.84 0.40 -0.38
N ASN A 89 13.27 1.60 -0.77
CA ASN A 89 14.65 2.04 -0.62
C ASN A 89 14.90 2.61 0.80
N HIS A 90 16.12 3.07 1.08
CA HIS A 90 16.48 3.54 2.42
C HIS A 90 15.75 4.83 2.82
N GLU A 91 15.50 5.73 1.87
CA GLU A 91 14.77 6.99 2.11
C GLU A 91 13.30 6.72 2.43
N GLU A 92 12.67 5.84 1.66
CA GLU A 92 11.28 5.42 1.82
C GLU A 92 11.06 4.66 3.11
N GLU A 93 11.99 3.76 3.48
CA GLU A 93 11.96 3.07 4.77
C GLU A 93 11.83 4.06 5.93
N ALA A 94 12.68 5.09 5.95
CA ALA A 94 12.67 6.09 7.01
C ALA A 94 11.32 6.82 7.08
N LYS A 95 10.78 7.23 5.93
CA LYS A 95 9.47 7.89 5.84
C LYS A 95 8.33 7.00 6.31
N TYR A 96 8.31 5.75 5.89
CA TYR A 96 7.25 4.82 6.27
C TYR A 96 7.29 4.50 7.77
N ARG A 97 8.48 4.42 8.38
CA ARG A 97 8.62 4.23 9.83
C ARG A 97 8.12 5.44 10.60
N GLU A 98 8.29 6.65 10.07
CA GLU A 98 7.72 7.87 10.65
C GLU A 98 6.19 7.85 10.58
N ILE A 99 5.61 7.47 9.44
CA ILE A 99 4.15 7.34 9.27
C ILE A 99 3.53 6.34 10.26
N LEU A 100 4.20 5.23 10.56
CA LEU A 100 3.70 4.24 11.53
C LEU A 100 3.89 4.68 12.99
N ALA A 101 4.73 5.67 13.24
CA ALA A 101 4.98 6.20 14.58
C ALA A 101 4.00 7.32 14.97
N GLU A 102 3.23 7.85 14.02
CA GLU A 102 2.20 8.88 14.19
C GLU A 102 0.81 8.28 14.47
#